data_AF-A0A950T2M2-F1
#
_entry.id   AF-A0A950T2M2-F1
#
_cell.length_a   1.000
_cell.length_b   1.000
_cell.length_c   1.000
_cell.angle_alpha   90.00
_cell.angle_beta   90.00
_cell.angle_gamma   90.00
#
_symmetry.space_group_name_H-M   'P 1'
#
loop_
_entity.id
_entity.type
_entity.pdbx_description
1 polymer ?
#
loop_
_entity_poly.entity_id
_entity_poly.type
_entity_poly.pdbx_seq_one_letter_code
_entity_poly.pdbx_strand_id
1 'polypeptide(L)'
;MTTTETPSQVQQWTNLAQQLRVDSIRCTTAAGSGHPTSSMSAADLMSVLMLSHLHYDFDHPKNPKNDHLIFSKGHASPLLY
;
A
#
# COMPACT_ATOMS: atom_id res chain seq x y z
N MET A 1 -18.83 13.63 -8.87
CA MET A 1 -19.38 12.72 -7.83
C MET A 1 -18.42 12.77 -6.67
N THR A 2 -18.76 13.45 -5.59
CA THR A 2 -18.01 13.46 -4.33
C THR A 2 -18.64 12.42 -3.41
N THR A 3 -18.09 11.22 -3.35
CA THR A 3 -18.45 10.26 -2.29
C THR A 3 -17.94 10.82 -0.96
N THR A 4 -18.86 11.11 -0.05
CA THR A 4 -18.51 11.41 1.35
C THR A 4 -18.10 10.10 2.01
N GLU A 5 -16.81 9.97 2.28
CA GLU A 5 -16.25 8.82 2.99
C GLU A 5 -16.75 8.79 4.44
N THR A 6 -17.12 7.60 4.90
CA THR A 6 -17.56 7.44 6.28
C THR A 6 -16.36 7.55 7.24
N PRO A 7 -16.56 8.04 8.48
CA PRO A 7 -15.48 8.09 9.48
C PRO A 7 -14.80 6.73 9.71
N SER A 8 -15.54 5.61 9.58
CA SER A 8 -14.98 4.27 9.71
C SER A 8 -14.03 3.90 8.58
N GLN A 9 -14.33 4.28 7.33
CA GLN A 9 -13.42 4.03 6.20
C GLN A 9 -12.12 4.81 6.35
N VAL A 10 -12.20 6.09 6.73
CA VAL A 10 -11.01 6.92 6.98
C VAL A 10 -10.14 6.31 8.08
N GLN A 11 -10.76 5.76 9.13
CA GLN A 11 -10.03 5.05 10.18
C GLN A 11 -9.33 3.78 9.65
N GLN A 12 -9.98 3.00 8.80
CA GLN A 12 -9.38 1.80 8.20
C GLN A 12 -8.15 2.15 7.34
N TRP A 13 -8.26 3.17 6.48
CA TRP A 13 -7.13 3.64 5.67
C TRP A 13 -5.99 4.16 6.53
N THR A 14 -6.31 4.90 7.60
CA THR A 14 -5.31 5.41 8.54
C THR A 14 -4.57 4.28 9.25
N ASN A 15 -5.31 3.27 9.73
CA ASN A 15 -4.72 2.12 10.40
C ASN A 15 -3.80 1.33 9.48
N LEU A 16 -4.25 1.04 8.25
CA LEU A 16 -3.41 0.35 7.27
C LEU A 16 -2.18 1.18 6.91
N ALA A 17 -2.33 2.49 6.68
CA ALA A 17 -1.19 3.35 6.38
C ALA A 17 -0.17 3.40 7.53
N GLN A 18 -0.60 3.36 8.79
CA GLN A 18 0.33 3.25 9.92
C GLN A 18 1.05 1.90 9.92
N GLN A 19 0.33 0.81 9.67
CA GLN A 19 0.90 -0.54 9.58
C GLN A 19 1.96 -0.61 8.47
N LEU A 20 1.67 -0.11 7.27
CA LEU A 20 2.61 -0.06 6.14
C LEU A 20 3.89 0.72 6.47
N ARG A 21 3.80 1.81 7.25
CA ARG A 21 4.99 2.55 7.72
C ARG A 21 5.84 1.73 8.67
N VAL A 22 5.21 1.04 9.62
CA VAL A 22 5.91 0.17 10.57
C VAL A 22 6.60 -0.98 9.84
N ASP A 23 5.92 -1.62 8.89
CA ASP A 23 6.49 -2.74 8.14
C ASP A 23 7.62 -2.29 7.21
N SER A 24 7.53 -1.09 6.64
CA SER A 24 8.64 -0.49 5.89
C SER A 24 9.92 -0.37 6.74
N ILE A 25 9.80 0.02 8.02
CA ILE A 25 10.94 0.09 8.94
C ILE A 25 11.44 -1.32 9.28
N ARG A 26 10.53 -2.24 9.61
CA ARG A 26 10.88 -3.62 10.00
C ARG A 26 11.62 -4.36 8.89
N CYS A 27 11.08 -4.33 7.66
CA CYS A 27 11.66 -5.03 6.51
C CYS A 27 13.05 -4.48 6.16
N THR A 28 13.21 -3.15 6.10
CA THR A 28 14.50 -2.54 5.75
C THR A 28 15.54 -2.68 6.85
N THR A 29 15.12 -2.61 8.11
CA THR A 29 16.01 -2.87 9.26
C THR A 29 16.48 -4.32 9.27
N ALA A 30 15.57 -5.28 9.08
CA ALA A 30 15.91 -6.70 9.02
C ALA A 30 16.87 -7.01 7.86
N ALA A 31 16.71 -6.35 6.71
CA ALA A 31 17.61 -6.47 5.57
C ALA A 31 18.95 -5.72 5.74
N GLY A 32 19.09 -4.88 6.76
CA GLY A 32 20.25 -3.99 6.94
C GLY A 32 20.41 -2.94 5.82
N SER A 33 19.41 -2.79 4.95
CA SER A 33 19.43 -1.90 3.78
C SER A 33 18.02 -1.62 3.25
N GLY A 34 17.86 -0.52 2.51
CA GLY A 34 16.60 -0.16 1.84
C GLY A 34 16.23 1.32 2.01
N HIS A 35 15.02 1.67 1.57
CA HIS A 35 14.53 3.06 1.56
C HIS A 35 13.21 3.21 2.34
N PRO A 36 13.22 3.06 3.68
CA PRO A 36 11.99 3.09 4.48
C PRO A 36 11.22 4.40 4.33
N THR A 37 11.92 5.53 4.26
CA THR A 37 11.29 6.86 4.10
C THR A 37 10.57 7.01 2.77
N SER A 38 11.12 6.43 1.69
CA SER A 38 10.46 6.38 0.39
C SER A 38 9.18 5.55 0.42
N SER A 39 9.13 4.45 1.17
CA SER A 39 7.89 3.69 1.36
C SER A 39 6.88 4.45 2.21
N MET A 40 7.30 5.00 3.35
CA MET A 40 6.43 5.73 4.27
C MET A 40 5.72 6.93 3.63
N SER A 41 6.37 7.62 2.68
CA SER A 41 5.80 8.80 2.01
C SER A 41 4.59 8.49 1.13
N ALA A 42 4.37 7.23 0.73
CA ALA A 42 3.22 6.83 -0.06
C ALA A 42 2.23 5.92 0.69
N ALA A 43 2.38 5.76 2.00
CA ALA A 43 1.57 4.83 2.79
C ALA A 43 0.07 5.18 2.78
N ASP A 44 -0.30 6.46 2.86
CA ASP A 44 -1.72 6.86 2.83
C ASP A 44 -2.35 6.65 1.44
N LEU A 45 -1.59 6.92 0.37
CA LEU A 45 -2.04 6.65 -0.99
C LEU A 45 -2.26 5.15 -1.19
N MET A 46 -1.32 4.33 -0.72
CA MET A 46 -1.37 2.88 -0.86
C MET A 46 -2.54 2.29 -0.06
N SER A 47 -2.80 2.78 1.15
CA SER A 47 -3.89 2.24 1.97
C SER A 47 -5.27 2.50 1.35
N VAL A 48 -5.48 3.68 0.77
CA VAL A 48 -6.71 4.01 0.03
C VAL A 48 -6.81 3.17 -1.23
N LEU A 49 -5.73 3.04 -2.00
CA LEU A 49 -5.70 2.25 -3.22
C LEU A 49 -6.07 0.79 -2.92
N MET A 50 -5.39 0.14 -1.96
CA MET A 50 -5.58 -1.27 -1.65
C MET A 50 -6.98 -1.59 -1.09
N LEU A 51 -7.53 -0.71 -0.25
CA LEU A 51 -8.80 -1.00 0.42
C LEU A 51 -10.04 -0.59 -0.38
N SER A 52 -9.90 0.34 -1.32
CA SER A 52 -11.07 0.97 -1.96
C SER A 52 -11.07 0.92 -3.48
N HIS A 53 -9.92 0.71 -4.14
CA HIS A 53 -9.81 0.91 -5.58
C HIS A 53 -9.09 -0.20 -6.35
N LEU A 54 -8.17 -0.91 -5.72
CA LEU A 54 -7.42 -1.98 -6.37
C LEU A 54 -8.24 -3.27 -6.37
N HIS A 55 -8.69 -3.69 -7.55
CA HIS A 55 -9.34 -4.98 -7.73
C HIS A 55 -8.31 -6.01 -8.17
N TYR A 56 -7.95 -6.92 -7.28
CA TYR A 56 -6.97 -7.96 -7.55
C TYR A 56 -7.40 -9.29 -6.94
N ASP A 57 -7.48 -10.33 -7.77
CA ASP A 57 -7.65 -11.72 -7.32
C ASP A 57 -6.28 -12.31 -6.97
N PHE A 58 -6.00 -12.43 -5.67
CA PHE A 58 -4.75 -12.97 -5.15
C PHE A 58 -4.59 -14.48 -5.37
N ASP A 59 -5.70 -15.23 -5.50
CA ASP A 59 -5.68 -16.66 -5.78
C ASP A 59 -5.42 -16.93 -7.28
N HIS A 60 -5.79 -15.98 -8.14
CA HIS A 60 -5.57 -16.05 -9.59
C HIS A 60 -4.75 -14.85 -10.11
N PRO A 61 -3.45 -14.77 -9.81
CA PRO A 61 -2.62 -13.59 -10.13
C PRO A 61 -2.46 -13.31 -11.64
N LYS A 62 -2.76 -14.28 -12.50
CA LYS A 62 -2.73 -14.15 -13.97
C LYS A 62 -4.08 -13.78 -14.58
N ASN A 63 -5.09 -13.50 -13.77
CA ASN A 63 -6.40 -13.11 -14.27
C ASN A 63 -6.29 -11.80 -15.07
N PRO A 64 -6.65 -11.77 -16.38
CA PRO A 64 -6.53 -10.58 -17.21
C PRO A 64 -7.47 -9.43 -16.80
N LYS A 65 -8.39 -9.68 -15.86
CA LYS A 65 -9.29 -8.67 -15.28
C LYS A 65 -8.73 -7.99 -14.03
N ASN A 66 -7.58 -8.44 -13.51
CA ASN A 66 -6.95 -7.80 -12.37
C ASN A 66 -6.44 -6.42 -12.76
N ASP A 67 -6.56 -5.46 -11.84
CA ASP A 67 -5.91 -4.18 -11.98
C ASP A 67 -4.39 -4.34 -11.92
N HIS A 68 -3.67 -3.52 -12.69
CA HIS A 68 -2.21 -3.53 -12.72
C HIS A 68 -1.65 -2.36 -11.92
N LEU A 69 -0.95 -2.68 -10.83
CA LEU A 69 -0.23 -1.70 -10.02
C LEU A 69 1.26 -1.71 -10.35
N ILE A 70 1.78 -0.57 -10.82
CA ILE A 70 3.17 -0.43 -11.27
C ILE A 70 3.90 0.58 -10.39
N PHE A 71 4.90 0.13 -9.65
CA PHE A 71 5.76 0.99 -8.82
C PHE A 71 6.92 1.56 -9.64
N SER A 72 6.71 2.74 -10.26
CA SER A 72 7.80 3.45 -10.94
C SER A 72 8.90 3.89 -9.96
N LYS A 73 8.52 4.22 -8.71
CA LYS A 73 9.43 4.40 -7.57
C LYS A 73 9.85 3.06 -6.95
N GLY A 74 10.52 2.21 -7.74
CA GLY A 74 10.84 0.83 -7.35
C GLY A 74 11.67 0.68 -6.07
N HIS A 75 12.42 1.72 -5.68
CA HIS A 75 13.19 1.71 -4.43
C HIS A 75 12.32 1.75 -3.16
N ALA A 76 11.03 2.05 -3.27
CA ALA A 76 10.02 1.93 -2.21
C ALA A 76 9.34 0.54 -2.19
N SER A 77 10.03 -0.49 -2.68
CA SER A 77 9.53 -1.87 -2.71
C SER A 77 9.03 -2.43 -1.37
N PRO A 78 9.53 -2.02 -0.18
CA PRO A 78 8.93 -2.44 1.09
C PRO A 78 7.48 -2.00 1.31
N LEU A 79 6.94 -1.11 0.47
CA LEU A 79 5.52 -0.73 0.52
C LEU A 79 4.62 -1.73 -0.21
N LEU A 80 5.18 -2.54 -1.11
CA LEU A 80 4.47 -3.57 -1.86
C LEU A 80 4.45 -4.91 -1.13
N TYR A 81 5.53 -5.23 -0.41
CA TYR A 81 5.71 -6.49 0.33
C TYR A 81 5.16 -6.38 1.74
#